data_AF-A0A445A686-F1
#
_entry.id   AF-A0A445A686-F1
#
_cell.length_a   1.000
_cell.length_b   1.000
_cell.length_c   1.000
_cell.angle_alpha   90.00
_cell.angle_beta   90.00
_cell.angle_gamma   90.00
#
_symmetry.space_group_name_H-M   'P 1'
#
loop_
_entity.id
_entity.type
_entity.pdbx_description
1 polymer ?
#
loop_
_entity_poly.entity_id
_entity_poly.type
_entity_poly.pdbx_seq_one_letter_code
_entity_poly.pdbx_strand_id
1 'polypeptide(L)'
;MSSGRVLVVNLARRKCDCGHFQVERLPCRHVIACCANQRLDWQVYVSNVYKISQICKIYKIEFVPVGDTATWTDYQGPTMIANPALRRTLKGHPKSTRYLNEMDSRKMRGPQVCRLCGRQGHSHSRCPQRAGPSGVGGSGGS
;
A
#
# COMPACT_ATOMS: atom_id res chain seq x y z
N MET A 1 5.26 -33.95 14.30
CA MET A 1 3.82 -33.83 13.99
C MET A 1 3.31 -32.60 14.73
N SER A 2 3.16 -31.47 14.06
CA SER A 2 2.63 -30.26 14.70
C SER A 2 1.20 -30.52 15.15
N SER A 3 1.01 -30.68 16.46
CA SER A 3 -0.31 -30.80 17.08
C SER A 3 -1.21 -29.69 16.56
N GLY A 4 -2.30 -30.07 15.87
CA GLY A 4 -3.24 -29.12 15.30
C GLY A 4 -3.93 -28.36 16.43
N ARG A 5 -3.65 -27.05 16.54
CA ARG A 5 -4.31 -26.20 17.53
C ARG A 5 -5.80 -26.12 17.22
N VAL A 6 -6.63 -26.63 18.12
CA VAL A 6 -8.09 -26.43 18.06
C VAL A 6 -8.40 -24.99 18.42
N LEU A 7 -9.22 -24.32 17.61
CA LEU A 7 -9.66 -22.95 17.82
C LEU A 7 -11.19 -22.93 17.96
N VAL A 8 -11.68 -22.36 19.05
CA VAL A 8 -13.11 -22.24 19.30
C VAL A 8 -13.64 -20.96 18.64
N VAL A 9 -14.81 -21.09 18.02
CA VAL A 9 -15.56 -19.98 17.42
C VAL A 9 -16.91 -19.87 18.14
N ASN A 10 -17.20 -18.69 18.68
CA ASN A 10 -18.51 -18.36 19.21
C ASN A 10 -19.15 -17.29 18.32
N LEU A 11 -20.03 -17.74 17.41
CA LEU A 11 -20.70 -16.88 16.45
C LEU A 11 -21.64 -15.86 17.12
N ALA A 12 -22.39 -16.28 18.15
CA ALA A 12 -23.32 -15.41 18.87
C ALA A 12 -22.60 -14.24 19.57
N ARG A 13 -21.45 -14.51 20.18
CA ARG A 13 -20.63 -13.49 20.85
C ARG A 13 -19.65 -12.80 19.90
N ARG A 14 -19.64 -13.15 18.62
CA ARG A 14 -18.69 -12.70 17.60
C ARG A 14 -17.22 -12.82 18.06
N LYS A 15 -16.82 -13.99 18.57
CA LYS A 15 -15.46 -14.25 19.07
C LYS A 15 -14.83 -15.49 18.41
N CYS A 16 -13.53 -15.42 18.18
CA CYS A 16 -12.70 -16.56 17.76
C CYS A 16 -11.38 -16.55 18.54
N ASP A 17 -10.89 -17.71 18.95
CA ASP A 17 -9.63 -17.83 19.71
C ASP A 17 -8.40 -17.34 18.92
N CYS A 18 -8.50 -17.21 17.60
CA CYS A 18 -7.42 -16.63 16.80
C CYS A 18 -7.26 -15.10 16.97
N GLY A 19 -8.18 -14.43 17.68
CA GLY A 19 -8.13 -12.99 17.95
C GLY A 19 -8.47 -12.06 16.76
N HIS A 20 -8.19 -12.49 15.53
CA HIS A 20 -8.46 -11.70 14.32
C HIS A 20 -9.90 -11.19 14.21
N PHE A 21 -10.90 -12.00 14.56
CA PHE A 21 -12.30 -11.59 14.45
C PHE A 21 -12.63 -10.39 15.35
N GLN A 22 -12.00 -10.32 16.52
CA GLN A 22 -12.18 -9.26 17.50
C GLN A 22 -11.45 -7.98 17.08
N VAL A 23 -10.23 -8.12 16.56
CA VAL A 23 -9.37 -7.00 16.17
C VAL A 23 -9.88 -6.37 14.87
N GLU A 24 -10.00 -7.16 13.81
CA GLU A 24 -10.40 -6.68 12.49
C GLU A 24 -11.91 -6.40 12.42
N ARG A 25 -12.71 -6.95 13.34
CA ARG A 25 -14.19 -6.90 13.27
C ARG A 25 -14.74 -7.43 11.93
N LEU A 26 -13.94 -8.27 11.27
CA LEU A 26 -14.23 -9.01 10.05
C LEU A 26 -14.13 -10.51 10.36
N PRO A 27 -14.98 -11.35 9.76
CA PRO A 27 -14.94 -12.79 9.98
C PRO A 27 -13.58 -13.35 9.54
N CYS A 28 -12.88 -14.01 10.46
CA CYS A 28 -11.62 -14.68 10.14
C CYS A 28 -11.89 -16.01 9.40
N ARG A 29 -10.84 -16.66 8.88
CA ARG A 29 -10.95 -17.96 8.19
C ARG A 29 -11.72 -19.03 8.98
N HIS A 30 -11.60 -19.05 10.32
CA HIS A 30 -12.29 -20.01 11.16
C HIS A 30 -13.79 -19.71 11.26
N VAL A 31 -14.15 -18.43 11.37
CA VAL A 31 -15.57 -18.00 11.35
C VAL A 31 -16.21 -18.34 10.02
N ILE A 32 -15.52 -18.06 8.91
CA ILE A 32 -16.01 -18.40 7.56
C ILE A 32 -16.21 -19.92 7.44
N ALA A 33 -15.26 -20.73 7.89
CA ALA A 33 -15.39 -22.18 7.88
C ALA A 33 -16.58 -22.68 8.74
N CYS A 34 -16.77 -22.14 9.95
CA CYS A 34 -17.93 -22.46 10.79
C CYS A 34 -19.25 -22.07 10.13
N CYS A 35 -19.32 -20.89 9.49
CA CYS A 35 -20.51 -20.43 8.78
C CYS A 35 -20.84 -21.36 7.61
N ALA A 36 -19.84 -21.74 6.80
CA ALA A 36 -20.03 -22.68 5.68
C ALA A 36 -20.57 -24.03 6.17
N ASN A 37 -20.00 -24.57 7.26
CA ASN A 37 -20.46 -25.84 7.85
C ASN A 37 -21.90 -25.76 8.39
N GLN A 38 -22.29 -24.61 8.97
CA GLN A 38 -23.63 -24.40 9.52
C GLN A 38 -24.63 -23.82 8.49
N ARG A 39 -24.22 -23.65 7.22
CA ARG A 39 -25.02 -23.01 6.16
C ARG A 39 -25.54 -21.62 6.54
N LEU A 40 -24.72 -20.87 7.26
CA LEU A 40 -24.98 -19.49 7.62
C LEU A 40 -24.30 -18.56 6.63
N ASP A 41 -24.96 -17.45 6.31
CA ASP A 41 -24.32 -16.38 5.56
C ASP A 41 -23.25 -15.72 6.45
N TRP A 42 -22.00 -15.72 5.99
CA TRP A 42 -20.89 -15.14 6.74
C TRP A 42 -20.96 -13.61 6.77
N GLN A 43 -21.64 -12.97 5.80
CA GLN A 43 -21.68 -11.52 5.66
C GLN A 43 -22.36 -10.85 6.87
N VAL A 44 -23.30 -11.54 7.54
CA VAL A 44 -23.96 -11.02 8.75
C VAL A 44 -22.97 -10.79 9.92
N TYR A 45 -21.82 -11.45 9.88
CA TYR A 45 -20.76 -11.33 10.88
C TYR A 45 -19.76 -10.21 10.59
N VAL A 46 -19.84 -9.55 9.42
CA VAL A 46 -19.11 -8.33 9.14
C VAL A 46 -19.64 -7.20 10.03
N SER A 47 -18.74 -6.44 10.65
CA SER A 47 -19.13 -5.30 11.48
C SER A 47 -19.77 -4.19 10.66
N ASN A 48 -20.77 -3.52 11.23
CA ASN A 48 -21.46 -2.40 10.60
C ASN A 48 -20.53 -1.24 10.23
N VAL A 49 -19.36 -1.11 10.87
CA VAL A 49 -18.37 -0.06 10.57
C VAL A 49 -17.88 -0.09 9.11
N TYR A 50 -17.98 -1.24 8.44
CA TYR A 50 -17.60 -1.43 7.04
C TYR A 50 -18.75 -1.18 6.06
N LYS A 51 -19.97 -0.87 6.55
CA LYS A 51 -21.10 -0.55 5.65
C LYS A 51 -20.90 0.84 5.04
N ILE A 52 -21.24 0.97 3.77
CA ILE A 52 -21.23 2.26 3.04
C ILE A 52 -21.99 3.34 3.82
N SER A 53 -23.12 3.01 4.44
CA SER A 53 -23.88 3.98 5.24
C SER A 53 -23.10 4.54 6.44
N GLN A 54 -22.20 3.78 7.05
CA GLN A 54 -21.32 4.29 8.11
C GLN A 54 -20.16 5.10 7.54
N ILE A 55 -19.59 4.67 6.42
CA ILE A 55 -18.57 5.42 5.70
C ILE A 55 -19.11 6.80 5.31
N CYS A 56 -20.28 6.88 4.69
CA CYS A 56 -20.93 8.14 4.34
C CYS A 56 -21.16 9.05 5.56
N LYS A 57 -21.47 8.49 6.75
CA LYS A 57 -21.61 9.28 7.98
C LYS A 57 -20.30 9.90 8.43
N ILE A 58 -19.19 9.17 8.33
CA ILE A 58 -17.85 9.67 8.66
C ILE A 58 -17.47 10.84 7.73
N TYR A 59 -17.76 10.70 6.44
CA TYR A 59 -17.49 11.72 5.42
C TYR A 59 -18.60 12.75 5.25
N LYS A 60 -19.65 12.73 6.07
CA LYS A 60 -20.74 13.72 6.00
C LYS A 60 -20.29 15.12 6.44
N ILE A 61 -19.15 15.21 7.13
CA ILE A 61 -18.59 16.50 7.56
C ILE A 61 -18.34 17.35 6.31
N GLU A 62 -19.02 18.49 6.26
CA GLU A 62 -18.79 19.48 5.22
C GLU A 62 -17.47 20.17 5.52
N PHE A 63 -16.56 20.13 4.56
CA PHE A 63 -15.41 21.02 4.59
C PHE A 63 -15.92 22.43 4.32
N VAL A 64 -15.65 23.35 5.23
CA VAL A 64 -15.83 24.77 4.93
C VAL A 64 -14.86 25.07 3.79
N PRO A 65 -15.35 25.50 2.61
CA PRO A 65 -14.47 25.87 1.53
C PRO A 65 -13.54 26.98 2.02
N VAL A 66 -12.27 26.90 1.64
CA VAL A 66 -11.36 28.00 1.89
C VAL A 66 -11.91 29.21 1.15
N GLY A 67 -12.19 30.30 1.88
CA GLY A 67 -12.76 31.52 1.30
C GLY A 67 -11.82 32.16 0.28
N ASP A 68 -12.30 33.22 -0.39
CA ASP A 68 -11.46 34.02 -1.28
C ASP A 68 -10.23 34.54 -0.53
N THR A 69 -9.06 34.41 -1.15
CA THR A 69 -7.80 34.97 -0.66
C THR A 69 -7.89 36.45 -0.31
N ALA A 70 -8.76 37.22 -0.98
CA ALA A 70 -8.99 38.63 -0.66
C ALA A 70 -9.63 38.87 0.72
N THR A 71 -10.26 37.85 1.31
CA THR A 71 -10.92 37.90 2.62
C THR A 71 -10.07 37.32 3.75
N TRP A 72 -8.89 36.80 3.45
CA TRP A 72 -8.02 36.20 4.46
C TRP A 72 -7.40 37.29 5.32
N THR A 73 -7.45 37.13 6.64
CA THR A 73 -6.71 37.98 7.57
C THR A 73 -5.21 37.75 7.41
N ASP A 74 -4.42 38.80 7.63
CA ASP A 74 -2.96 38.68 7.64
C ASP A 74 -2.50 37.59 8.62
N TYR A 75 -1.60 36.72 8.16
CA TYR A 75 -1.05 35.64 8.95
C TYR A 75 -0.23 36.19 10.14
N GLN A 76 -0.73 35.97 11.36
CA GLN A 76 -0.06 36.38 12.62
C GLN A 76 0.80 35.26 13.24
N GLY A 77 0.98 34.15 12.54
CA GLY A 77 1.74 33.01 13.06
C GLY A 77 3.26 33.15 12.84
N PRO A 78 4.05 32.18 13.33
CA PRO A 78 5.48 32.20 13.16
C PRO A 78 5.87 32.03 11.69
N THR A 79 6.78 32.89 11.21
CA THR A 79 7.40 32.71 9.90
C THR A 79 8.21 31.40 9.90
N MET A 80 7.81 30.44 9.06
CA MET A 80 8.62 29.25 8.84
C MET A 80 9.87 29.63 8.06
N ILE A 81 11.00 29.68 8.76
CA ILE A 81 12.32 29.86 8.16
C ILE A 81 12.97 28.48 8.04
N ALA A 82 13.28 28.06 6.81
CA ALA A 82 14.02 26.83 6.59
C ALA A 82 15.40 26.93 7.24
N ASN A 83 15.77 25.96 8.08
CA ASN A 83 17.07 25.94 8.74
C ASN A 83 18.20 25.82 7.69
N PRO A 84 19.07 26.84 7.53
CA PRO A 84 20.14 26.80 6.53
C PRO A 84 21.14 25.66 6.75
N ALA A 85 21.35 25.24 8.01
CA ALA A 85 22.25 24.14 8.34
C ALA A 85 21.70 22.76 7.93
N LEU A 86 20.38 22.63 7.81
CA LEU A 86 19.71 21.42 7.31
C LEU A 86 19.45 21.49 5.80
N ARG A 87 19.89 22.57 5.14
CA ARG A 87 19.72 22.74 3.71
C ARG A 87 20.58 21.70 2.99
N ARG A 88 19.92 20.83 2.23
CA ARG A 88 20.59 19.77 1.47
C ARG A 88 21.46 20.40 0.38
N THR A 89 22.77 20.24 0.49
CA THR A 89 23.77 20.75 -0.48
C THR A 89 24.15 19.72 -1.55
N LEU A 90 23.95 18.44 -1.28
CA LEU A 90 24.30 17.35 -2.20
C LEU A 90 23.23 17.15 -3.28
N LYS A 91 23.69 17.13 -4.54
CA LYS A 91 22.86 16.82 -5.72
C LYS A 91 22.42 15.35 -5.68
N GLY A 92 21.14 15.10 -5.91
CA GLY A 92 20.56 13.75 -6.02
C GLY A 92 19.75 13.30 -4.82
N HIS A 93 19.04 12.17 -5.01
CA HIS A 93 18.10 11.62 -4.04
C HIS A 93 18.82 11.13 -2.76
N PRO A 94 18.25 11.33 -1.56
CA PRO A 94 18.78 10.73 -0.34
C PRO A 94 18.96 9.22 -0.51
N LYS A 95 20.08 8.66 -0.04
CA LYS A 95 20.16 7.21 0.10
C LYS A 95 19.03 6.80 1.04
N SER A 96 18.14 5.93 0.56
CA SER A 96 17.05 5.41 1.37
C SER A 96 17.63 4.69 2.59
N THR A 97 17.28 5.17 3.78
CA THR A 97 17.56 4.51 5.06
C THR A 97 16.45 3.54 5.45
N ARG A 98 15.38 3.44 4.64
CA ARG A 98 14.26 2.55 4.91
C ARG A 98 14.71 1.09 4.85
N TYR A 99 14.41 0.34 5.90
CA TYR A 99 14.53 -1.11 5.91
C TYR A 99 13.55 -1.72 4.90
N LEU A 100 14.04 -2.61 4.05
CA LEU A 100 13.24 -3.37 3.09
C LEU A 100 12.30 -4.30 3.87
N ASN A 101 11.01 -4.30 3.55
CA ASN A 101 10.03 -5.22 4.16
C ASN A 101 9.57 -6.30 3.16
N GLU A 102 8.60 -7.13 3.58
CA GLU A 102 8.07 -8.22 2.75
C GLU A 102 7.47 -7.75 1.43
N MET A 103 6.84 -6.56 1.40
CA MET A 103 6.29 -6.00 0.16
C MET A 103 7.38 -5.53 -0.83
N ASP A 104 8.57 -5.19 -0.32
CA ASP A 104 9.72 -4.84 -1.15
C ASP A 104 10.50 -6.04 -1.66
N SER A 105 10.32 -7.17 -1.00
CA SER A 105 11.02 -8.40 -1.33
C SER A 105 10.66 -8.84 -2.75
N ARG A 106 11.67 -8.92 -3.62
CA ARG A 106 11.49 -9.39 -5.01
C ARG A 106 10.88 -10.78 -5.09
N LYS A 107 10.96 -11.58 -4.02
CA LYS A 107 10.31 -12.88 -3.89
C LYS A 107 8.77 -12.80 -3.97
N MET A 108 8.17 -11.64 -3.64
CA MET A 108 6.73 -11.39 -3.78
C MET A 108 6.35 -10.80 -5.15
N ARG A 109 7.33 -10.34 -5.94
CA ARG A 109 7.08 -9.92 -7.32
C ARG A 109 7.12 -11.16 -8.19
N GLY A 110 6.14 -11.28 -9.09
CA GLY A 110 6.14 -12.33 -10.11
C GLY A 110 7.44 -12.33 -10.93
N PRO A 111 7.69 -13.39 -11.72
CA PRO A 111 8.94 -13.56 -12.45
C PRO A 111 9.32 -12.30 -13.22
N GLN A 112 10.59 -11.92 -13.19
CA GLN A 112 11.07 -10.76 -13.95
C GLN A 112 10.99 -11.08 -15.45
N VAL A 113 9.93 -10.60 -16.10
CA VAL A 113 9.68 -10.72 -17.53
C VAL A 113 10.23 -9.50 -18.26
N CYS A 114 10.99 -9.73 -19.33
CA CYS A 114 11.44 -8.68 -20.21
C CYS A 114 10.26 -8.09 -21.00
N ARG A 115 10.05 -6.77 -20.90
CA ARG A 115 9.00 -6.08 -21.65
C ARG A 115 9.22 -6.01 -23.16
N LEU A 116 10.44 -6.27 -23.64
CA LEU A 116 10.77 -6.25 -25.08
C LEU A 116 10.47 -7.60 -25.74
N CYS A 117 10.96 -8.69 -25.14
CA CYS A 117 10.92 -10.03 -25.75
C CYS A 117 10.01 -11.03 -25.02
N GLY A 118 9.41 -10.64 -23.89
CA GLY A 118 8.53 -11.51 -23.10
C GLY A 118 9.23 -12.66 -22.36
N ARG A 119 10.54 -12.83 -22.48
CA ARG A 119 11.29 -13.90 -21.80
C ARG A 119 11.65 -13.51 -20.37
N GLN A 120 11.68 -14.50 -19.48
CA GLN A 120 12.09 -14.31 -18.08
C GLN A 120 13.62 -14.19 -17.94
N GLY A 121 14.07 -13.69 -16.79
CA GLY A 121 15.50 -13.71 -16.39
C GLY A 121 16.29 -12.45 -16.73
N HIS A 122 15.70 -11.48 -17.44
CA HIS A 122 16.35 -10.20 -17.71
C HIS A 122 15.34 -9.05 -17.81
N SER A 123 15.80 -7.81 -17.59
CA SER A 123 15.00 -6.59 -17.80
C SER A 123 15.12 -6.11 -19.24
N HIS A 124 14.19 -5.27 -19.67
CA HIS A 124 14.25 -4.58 -20.97
C HIS A 124 15.65 -3.99 -21.28
N SER A 125 16.28 -3.34 -20.29
CA SER A 125 17.61 -2.73 -20.43
C SER A 125 18.75 -3.70 -20.74
N ARG A 126 18.59 -4.97 -20.39
CA ARG A 126 19.58 -6.06 -20.58
C ARG A 126 19.09 -7.10 -21.59
N CYS A 127 18.11 -6.74 -22.42
CA CYS A 127 17.58 -7.66 -23.42
C CYS A 127 18.61 -7.90 -24.53
N PRO A 128 18.92 -9.17 -24.88
CA PRO A 128 19.79 -9.47 -26.02
C PRO A 128 19.26 -8.93 -27.35
N GLN A 129 17.94 -8.76 -27.46
CA GLN A 129 17.29 -8.18 -28.64
C GLN A 129 17.24 -6.64 -28.61
N ARG A 130 17.79 -6.01 -27.56
CA ARG A 130 17.92 -4.56 -27.51
C ARG A 130 19.02 -4.16 -28.49
N ALA A 131 18.66 -3.43 -29.54
CA ALA A 131 19.65 -2.79 -30.40
C ALA A 131 20.61 -1.96 -29.52
N GLY A 132 21.91 -2.18 -29.67
CA GLY A 132 22.93 -1.40 -28.98
C GLY A 132 22.78 0.09 -29.29
N PRO A 133 23.35 1.00 -28.47
CA PRO A 133 23.40 2.39 -28.85
C PRO A 133 24.18 2.48 -30.16
N SER A 134 23.51 2.91 -31.23
CA SER A 134 24.15 3.21 -32.51
C SER A 134 25.20 4.29 -32.24
N GLY A 135 26.47 3.89 -32.18
CA GLY A 135 27.59 4.81 -32.18
C GLY A 135 27.59 5.54 -33.51
N VAL A 136 27.23 6.81 -33.50
CA VAL A 136 27.47 7.73 -34.62
C VAL A 136 28.96 8.03 -34.61
N GLY A 137 29.70 7.36 -35.50
CA GLY A 137 31.03 7.79 -35.91
C GLY A 137 30.88 9.06 -36.75
N GLY A 138 31.24 10.20 -36.18
CA GLY A 138 31.43 11.45 -36.92
C GLY A 138 32.88 11.55 -37.38
N SER A 139 33.13 11.22 -38.64
CA SER A 139 34.37 11.55 -39.35
C SER A 139 34.13 12.78 -40.24
N GLY A 140 34.94 13.80 -40.06
CA GLY A 140 35.04 15.00 -40.89
C GLY A 140 35.68 16.11 -40.05
N GLY A 141 36.77 16.78 -40.43
CA GLY A 141 37.50 16.89 -41.69
C GLY A 141 38.25 18.22 -41.55
N SER A 142 39.56 18.20 -41.77
CA SER A 142 40.39 19.42 -41.83
C SER A 142 40.11 20.23 -43.09
#